data_AF-A0AAE8SIR7-F1
#
_entry.id   AF-A0AAE8SIR7-F1
#
_cell.length_a   1.000
_cell.length_b   1.000
_cell.length_c   1.000
_cell.angle_alpha   90.00
_cell.angle_beta   90.00
_cell.angle_gamma   90.00
#
_symmetry.space_group_name_H-M   'P 1'
#
loop_
_entity.id
_entity.type
_entity.pdbx_description
1 polymer ?
#
loop_
_entity_poly.entity_id
_entity_poly.type
_entity_poly.pdbx_seq_one_letter_code
_entity_poly.pdbx_strand_id
1 'polypeptide(L)'
;MVRASTACLPATASLLNHRHQVLFKRKPVRFLPAVDIEDENVEVWHIPQTGEVFTSYEDYLDRMDFYKQRRFNDQITGHSGLTFFEALKSELAGGKEVEASFPEALKGPILRKVQFQIVSRLDNLVDQIYDEFKHDYYPGEEVTVTMKGGDRAHGLVRDKTTFGPRALPDGSHSLPTTRYLVDLKDSEEETIVTDEHICRDRGIFTKAMLRSFIKKTVTRDAWNGAPWLI
;
A
#
# COMPACT_ATOMS: atom_id res chain seq x y z
N MET A 1 12.73 1.08 29.62
CA MET A 1 14.10 1.24 30.16
C MET A 1 14.63 -0.16 30.38
N VAL A 2 15.57 -0.61 29.57
CA VAL A 2 16.20 -1.93 29.73
C VAL A 2 17.70 -1.68 29.70
N ARG A 3 18.33 -1.66 30.89
CA ARG A 3 19.78 -1.78 31.01
C ARG A 3 20.10 -3.23 30.68
N ALA A 4 20.87 -3.46 29.64
CA ALA A 4 21.22 -4.80 29.18
C ALA A 4 22.74 -4.89 29.04
N SER A 5 23.29 -6.07 29.29
CA SER A 5 24.61 -6.41 28.77
C SER A 5 24.47 -6.65 27.27
N THR A 6 25.47 -6.24 26.49
CA THR A 6 25.51 -6.47 25.03
C THR A 6 25.31 -7.94 24.68
N ALA A 7 25.84 -8.88 25.48
CA ALA A 7 25.64 -10.33 25.33
C ALA A 7 24.16 -10.79 25.46
N CYS A 8 23.30 -9.99 26.09
CA CYS A 8 21.87 -10.29 26.28
C CYS A 8 20.95 -9.54 25.31
N LEU A 9 21.48 -8.66 24.45
CA LEU A 9 20.66 -8.04 23.42
C LEU A 9 20.34 -9.10 22.36
N PRO A 10 19.06 -9.34 22.03
CA PRO A 10 18.75 -10.24 20.95
C PRO A 10 19.41 -9.68 19.68
N ALA A 11 19.95 -10.56 18.84
CA ALA A 11 20.35 -10.23 17.47
C ALA A 11 19.08 -9.93 16.63
N THR A 12 18.24 -9.00 17.09
CA THR A 12 17.13 -8.46 16.33
C THR A 12 17.73 -7.53 15.31
N ALA A 13 18.07 -8.17 14.19
CA ALA A 13 18.25 -7.61 12.88
C ALA A 13 17.37 -6.37 12.65
N SER A 14 17.90 -5.47 11.84
CA SER A 14 17.25 -4.51 10.94
C SER A 14 15.82 -4.91 10.48
N LEU A 15 14.85 -4.99 11.38
CA LEU A 15 13.46 -5.35 11.09
C LEU A 15 12.63 -4.14 10.68
N LEU A 16 13.17 -2.92 10.84
CA LEU A 16 12.67 -1.75 10.13
C LEU A 16 13.26 -1.77 8.72
N ASN A 17 12.82 -2.78 7.97
CA ASN A 17 12.95 -2.85 6.54
C ASN A 17 12.50 -1.49 5.96
N HIS A 18 13.21 -0.98 4.96
CA HIS A 18 13.20 0.41 4.48
C HIS A 18 11.83 0.98 4.00
N ARG A 19 10.73 0.25 4.20
CA ARG A 19 9.40 0.51 3.61
C ARG A 19 8.38 1.10 4.60
N HIS A 20 8.66 1.13 5.90
CA HIS A 20 7.79 1.75 6.91
C HIS A 20 8.48 2.97 7.52
N GLN A 21 8.04 4.16 7.14
CA GLN A 21 8.75 5.40 7.43
C GLN A 21 7.85 6.34 8.20
N VAL A 22 7.89 6.24 9.53
CA VAL A 22 7.45 7.34 10.39
C VAL A 22 8.18 8.61 9.95
N LEU A 23 7.45 9.68 9.72
CA LEU A 23 8.01 10.92 9.21
C LEU A 23 8.25 11.92 10.34
N PHE A 24 9.42 12.53 10.35
CA PHE A 24 9.72 13.72 11.14
C PHE A 24 9.98 14.89 10.18
N LYS A 25 9.21 15.97 10.30
CA LYS A 25 9.28 17.13 9.37
C LYS A 25 9.23 16.71 7.88
N ARG A 26 8.32 15.78 7.55
CA ARG A 26 8.12 15.23 6.18
C ARG A 26 9.32 14.45 5.63
N LYS A 27 10.28 14.08 6.48
CA LYS A 27 11.40 13.22 6.12
C LYS A 27 11.32 11.92 6.90
N PRO A 28 11.71 10.79 6.30
CA PRO A 28 11.82 9.53 7.02
C PRO A 28 12.75 9.69 8.23
N VAL A 29 12.32 9.17 9.39
CA VAL A 29 13.18 9.12 10.57
C VAL A 29 14.37 8.20 10.26
N ARG A 30 15.58 8.75 10.43
CA ARG A 30 16.82 7.98 10.30
C ARG A 30 17.25 7.49 11.68
N PHE A 31 17.47 6.18 11.79
CA PHE A 31 18.05 5.58 12.99
C PHE A 31 19.56 5.80 13.01
N LEU A 32 20.11 5.86 14.21
CA LEU A 32 21.54 5.94 14.41
C LEU A 32 22.20 4.62 14.01
N PRO A 33 23.42 4.66 13.43
CA PRO A 33 24.16 3.45 13.12
C PRO A 33 24.44 2.66 14.40
N ALA A 34 24.54 1.34 14.26
CA ALA A 34 24.98 0.48 15.36
C ALA A 34 26.38 0.92 15.83
N VAL A 35 26.58 0.98 17.14
CA VAL A 35 27.88 1.24 17.74
C VAL A 35 28.61 -0.09 17.83
N ASP A 36 29.83 -0.16 17.29
CA ASP A 36 30.71 -1.32 17.48
C ASP A 36 31.18 -1.33 18.94
N ILE A 37 30.72 -2.32 19.70
CA ILE A 37 31.09 -2.53 21.09
C ILE A 37 31.97 -3.76 21.13
N GLU A 38 33.27 -3.57 21.35
CA GLU A 38 34.27 -4.65 21.36
C GLU A 38 34.13 -5.59 22.58
N ASP A 39 33.58 -5.10 23.69
CA ASP A 39 33.39 -5.86 24.93
C ASP A 39 31.91 -6.16 25.19
N GLU A 40 31.56 -7.44 25.06
CA GLU A 40 30.18 -7.93 25.21
C GLU A 40 29.63 -7.80 26.65
N ASN A 41 30.49 -7.53 27.64
CA ASN A 41 30.10 -7.39 29.04
C ASN A 41 29.75 -5.94 29.42
N VAL A 42 29.92 -4.98 28.52
CA VAL A 42 29.59 -3.57 28.78
C VAL A 42 28.08 -3.42 28.93
N GLU A 43 27.68 -2.66 29.95
CA GLU A 43 26.29 -2.29 30.14
C GLU A 43 25.90 -1.17 29.18
N VAL A 44 24.79 -1.37 28.49
CA VAL A 44 24.30 -0.45 27.48
C VAL A 44 22.83 -0.12 27.70
N TRP A 45 22.44 1.01 27.14
CA TRP A 45 21.06 1.47 27.05
C TRP A 45 20.51 1.16 25.67
N HIS A 46 19.34 0.57 25.61
CA HIS A 46 18.75 0.10 24.35
C HIS A 46 17.30 0.57 24.20
N ILE A 47 16.92 0.88 22.95
CA ILE A 47 15.55 1.18 22.54
C ILE A 47 15.01 0.00 21.71
N PRO A 48 14.22 -0.92 22.30
CA PRO A 48 13.79 -2.16 21.65
C PRO A 48 13.06 -1.99 20.32
N GLN A 49 12.29 -0.92 20.17
CA GLN A 49 11.51 -0.68 18.97
C GLN A 49 12.36 -0.21 17.79
N THR A 50 13.49 0.47 18.03
CA THR A 50 14.37 0.98 16.96
C THR A 50 15.66 0.19 16.83
N GLY A 51 16.00 -0.64 17.83
CA GLY A 51 17.26 -1.38 17.90
C GLY A 51 18.47 -0.51 18.21
N GLU A 52 18.28 0.78 18.52
CA GLU A 52 19.39 1.69 18.81
C GLU A 52 19.97 1.40 20.20
N VAL A 53 21.30 1.37 20.27
CA VAL A 53 22.09 1.05 21.46
C VAL A 53 23.00 2.25 21.78
N PHE A 54 23.13 2.56 23.07
CA PHE A 54 23.87 3.71 23.58
C PHE A 54 24.75 3.27 24.75
N THR A 55 25.99 3.76 24.77
CA THR A 55 26.93 3.57 25.89
C THR A 55 26.79 4.68 26.92
N SER A 56 26.43 5.90 26.50
CA SER A 56 26.11 7.03 27.38
C SER A 56 24.62 7.06 27.73
N TYR A 57 24.33 7.31 29.01
CA TYR A 57 22.95 7.52 29.47
C TYR A 57 22.36 8.83 28.95
N GLU A 58 23.18 9.88 28.83
CA GLU A 58 22.74 11.20 28.33
C GLU A 58 22.30 11.10 26.87
N ASP A 59 23.09 10.43 26.01
CA ASP A 59 22.75 10.23 24.59
C ASP A 59 21.43 9.43 24.43
N TYR A 60 21.23 8.42 25.30
CA TYR A 60 19.98 7.67 25.34
C TYR A 60 18.79 8.57 25.71
N LEU A 61 18.93 9.43 26.72
CA LEU A 61 17.87 10.34 27.14
C LEU A 61 17.52 11.34 26.04
N ASP A 62 18.53 11.96 25.41
CA ASP A 62 18.33 12.89 24.31
C ASP A 62 17.60 12.22 23.13
N ARG A 63 17.97 10.97 22.81
CA ARG A 63 17.28 10.20 21.77
C ARG A 63 15.84 9.86 22.15
N MET A 64 15.62 9.47 23.41
CA MET A 64 14.28 9.16 23.90
C MET A 64 13.38 10.41 23.90
N ASP A 65 13.91 11.56 24.28
CA ASP A 65 13.19 12.83 24.24
C ASP A 65 12.85 13.24 22.82
N PHE A 66 13.75 13.02 21.85
CA PHE A 66 13.43 13.15 20.43
C PHE A 66 12.20 12.30 20.05
N TYR A 67 12.14 11.03 20.42
CA TYR A 67 11.02 10.14 20.09
C TYR A 67 9.71 10.48 20.81
N LYS A 68 9.78 11.08 22.00
CA LYS A 68 8.61 11.51 22.76
C LYS A 68 8.00 12.81 22.24
N GLN A 69 8.69 13.57 21.39
CA GLN A 69 8.12 14.76 20.76
C GLN A 69 6.87 14.41 19.94
N ARG A 70 5.80 15.19 20.08
CA ARG A 70 4.57 15.04 19.27
C ARG A 70 4.71 15.72 17.92
N ARG A 71 5.71 15.32 17.15
CA ARG A 71 6.10 15.95 15.86
C ARG A 71 6.26 14.94 14.73
N PHE A 72 5.85 13.70 14.97
CA PHE A 72 5.91 12.63 14.00
C PHE A 72 4.57 12.48 13.30
N ASN A 73 4.65 12.04 12.05
CA ASN A 73 3.50 11.76 11.21
C ASN A 73 3.58 10.32 10.73
N ASP A 74 2.41 9.71 10.64
CA ASP A 74 2.19 8.43 9.98
C ASP A 74 2.07 8.69 8.47
N GLN A 75 2.85 7.95 7.68
CA GLN A 75 2.90 8.07 6.24
C GLN A 75 1.64 7.51 5.59
N ILE A 76 1.15 6.35 6.04
CA ILE A 76 0.04 5.58 5.48
C ILE A 76 -1.28 6.33 5.69
N THR A 77 -1.69 6.48 6.95
CA THR A 77 -2.92 7.15 7.39
C THR A 77 -2.83 8.68 7.26
N GLY A 78 -1.64 9.27 7.34
CA GLY A 78 -1.44 10.72 7.29
C GLY A 78 -1.70 11.44 8.61
N HIS A 79 -1.98 10.71 9.70
CA HIS A 79 -2.13 11.31 11.02
C HIS A 79 -0.83 12.01 11.46
N SER A 80 -0.98 13.18 12.08
CA SER A 80 0.14 14.04 12.48
C SER A 80 0.07 14.39 13.95
N GLY A 81 1.17 14.88 14.51
CA GLY A 81 1.23 15.26 15.94
C GLY A 81 1.28 14.04 16.87
N LEU A 82 1.86 12.94 16.40
CA LEU A 82 2.07 11.71 17.15
C LEU A 82 3.48 11.70 17.73
N THR A 83 3.69 10.94 18.80
CA THR A 83 5.05 10.51 19.18
C THR A 83 5.57 9.49 18.17
N PHE A 84 6.88 9.22 18.15
CA PHE A 84 7.45 8.25 17.23
C PHE A 84 6.83 6.85 17.41
N PHE A 85 6.64 6.41 18.66
CA PHE A 85 6.10 5.08 18.95
C PHE A 85 4.60 4.97 18.65
N GLU A 86 3.85 6.05 18.88
CA GLU A 86 2.44 6.14 18.46
C GLU A 86 2.32 6.04 16.93
N ALA A 87 3.12 6.83 16.20
CA ALA A 87 3.15 6.80 14.74
C ALA A 87 3.59 5.43 14.21
N LEU A 88 4.61 4.81 14.81
CA LEU A 88 5.08 3.48 14.42
C LEU A 88 4.00 2.41 14.61
N LYS A 89 3.28 2.46 15.74
CA LYS A 89 2.15 1.54 15.98
C LYS A 89 1.02 1.75 14.98
N SER A 90 0.70 3.01 14.68
CA SER A 90 -0.30 3.39 13.69
C SER A 90 0.08 2.90 12.29
N GLU A 91 1.34 3.08 11.88
CA GLU A 91 1.89 2.61 10.60
C GLU A 91 1.75 1.09 10.46
N LEU A 92 2.14 0.33 11.50
CA LEU A 92 2.07 -1.14 11.47
C LEU A 92 0.62 -1.63 11.40
N ALA A 93 -0.30 -0.97 12.10
CA ALA A 93 -1.71 -1.32 12.09
C ALA A 93 -2.36 -0.95 10.74
N GLY A 94 -2.23 0.30 10.31
CA GLY A 94 -2.77 0.79 9.05
C GLY A 94 -2.17 0.06 7.85
N GLY A 95 -0.89 -0.30 7.91
CA GLY A 95 -0.26 -1.12 6.90
C GLY A 95 -0.92 -2.49 6.76
N LYS A 96 -1.15 -3.20 7.86
CA LYS A 96 -1.84 -4.51 7.84
C LYS A 96 -3.27 -4.38 7.33
N GLU A 97 -3.99 -3.35 7.78
CA GLU A 97 -5.35 -3.08 7.34
C GLU A 97 -5.43 -2.84 5.83
N VAL A 98 -4.53 -2.02 5.27
CA VAL A 98 -4.45 -1.77 3.83
C VAL A 98 -4.20 -3.05 3.04
N GLU A 99 -3.32 -3.93 3.52
CA GLU A 99 -3.03 -5.19 2.81
C GLU A 99 -4.14 -6.22 2.89
N ALA A 100 -4.88 -6.25 4.01
CA ALA A 100 -6.03 -7.13 4.19
C ALA A 100 -7.28 -6.64 3.45
N SER A 101 -7.50 -5.33 3.38
CA SER A 101 -8.71 -4.74 2.79
C SER A 101 -8.59 -4.48 1.28
N PHE A 102 -7.39 -4.27 0.76
CA PHE A 102 -7.22 -3.95 -0.66
C PHE A 102 -7.41 -5.20 -1.54
N PRO A 103 -8.25 -5.14 -2.59
CA PRO A 103 -8.55 -6.31 -3.43
C PRO A 103 -7.29 -6.94 -4.04
N GLU A 104 -7.08 -8.23 -3.79
CA GLU A 104 -5.87 -8.97 -4.23
C GLU A 104 -5.70 -8.93 -5.75
N ALA A 105 -6.78 -9.15 -6.48
CA ALA A 105 -6.81 -9.13 -7.95
C ALA A 105 -6.34 -7.79 -8.55
N LEU A 106 -6.49 -6.68 -7.81
CA LEU A 106 -6.10 -5.34 -8.26
C LEU A 106 -4.65 -4.99 -7.92
N LYS A 107 -4.01 -5.65 -6.95
CA LYS A 107 -2.65 -5.31 -6.49
C LYS A 107 -1.65 -5.34 -7.64
N GLY A 108 -1.54 -6.47 -8.32
CA GLY A 108 -0.58 -6.66 -9.43
C GLY A 108 -0.79 -5.67 -10.59
N PRO A 109 -2.00 -5.58 -11.16
CA PRO A 109 -2.30 -4.61 -12.22
C PRO A 109 -2.02 -3.15 -11.85
N ILE A 110 -2.42 -2.71 -10.66
CA ILE A 110 -2.21 -1.34 -10.20
C ILE A 110 -0.74 -1.05 -9.99
N LEU A 111 0.01 -1.96 -9.35
CA LEU A 111 1.44 -1.79 -9.15
C LEU A 111 2.18 -1.66 -10.48
N ARG A 112 1.89 -2.54 -11.46
CA ARG A 112 2.47 -2.43 -12.80
C ARG A 112 2.16 -1.09 -13.47
N LYS A 113 0.95 -0.54 -13.26
CA LYS A 113 0.57 0.74 -13.85
C LYS A 113 1.27 1.92 -13.17
N VAL A 114 1.41 1.87 -11.85
CA VAL A 114 2.04 2.92 -11.04
C VAL A 114 3.56 2.95 -11.25
N GLN A 115 4.17 1.79 -11.47
CA GLN A 115 5.60 1.69 -11.72
C GLN A 115 6.02 2.60 -12.88
N PHE A 116 7.08 3.38 -12.66
CA PHE A 116 7.65 4.34 -13.62
C PHE A 116 6.75 5.51 -14.04
N GLN A 117 5.59 5.71 -13.41
CA GLN A 117 4.86 6.95 -13.56
C GLN A 117 5.70 8.12 -13.04
N ILE A 118 5.65 9.27 -13.73
CA ILE A 118 6.39 10.49 -13.36
C ILE A 118 5.48 11.56 -12.72
N VAL A 119 4.25 11.19 -12.37
CA VAL A 119 3.26 12.11 -11.81
C VAL A 119 3.75 12.64 -10.46
N SER A 120 3.87 13.97 -10.37
CA SER A 120 4.52 14.64 -9.23
C SER A 120 3.67 14.71 -7.95
N ARG A 121 2.34 14.63 -8.06
CA ARG A 121 1.44 14.64 -6.90
C ARG A 121 0.77 13.28 -6.75
N LEU A 122 0.83 12.71 -5.54
CA LEU A 122 0.18 11.44 -5.22
C LEU A 122 -1.32 11.51 -5.53
N ASP A 123 -2.00 12.61 -5.21
CA ASP A 123 -3.43 12.74 -5.47
C ASP A 123 -3.77 12.65 -6.96
N ASN A 124 -2.98 13.31 -7.81
CA ASN A 124 -3.16 13.24 -9.26
C ASN A 124 -2.92 11.81 -9.79
N LEU A 125 -1.92 11.11 -9.23
CA LEU A 125 -1.66 9.71 -9.59
C LEU A 125 -2.84 8.82 -9.17
N VAL A 126 -3.34 8.99 -7.94
CA VAL A 126 -4.49 8.26 -7.42
C VAL A 126 -5.72 8.49 -8.30
N ASP A 127 -5.97 9.74 -8.71
CA ASP A 127 -7.09 10.07 -9.60
C ASP A 127 -6.96 9.38 -10.95
N GLN A 128 -5.78 9.45 -11.58
CA GLN A 128 -5.51 8.80 -12.87
C GLN A 128 -5.72 7.28 -12.80
N ILE A 129 -5.15 6.63 -11.79
CA ILE A 129 -5.27 5.17 -11.62
C ILE A 129 -6.73 4.81 -11.29
N TYR A 130 -7.39 5.58 -10.44
CA TYR A 130 -8.79 5.32 -10.10
C TYR A 130 -9.69 5.40 -11.33
N ASP A 131 -9.54 6.44 -12.16
CA ASP A 131 -10.37 6.64 -13.34
C ASP A 131 -10.16 5.57 -14.41
N GLU A 132 -8.96 5.01 -14.50
CA GLU A 132 -8.65 3.90 -15.41
C GLU A 132 -9.23 2.56 -14.90
N PHE A 133 -9.16 2.29 -13.60
CA PHE A 133 -9.52 0.99 -13.03
C PHE A 133 -10.99 0.87 -12.57
N LYS A 134 -11.70 1.99 -12.37
CA LYS A 134 -13.07 1.98 -11.79
C LYS A 134 -14.08 1.14 -12.57
N HIS A 135 -13.93 1.03 -13.90
CA HIS A 135 -14.77 0.22 -14.79
C HIS A 135 -14.01 -0.95 -15.44
N ASP A 136 -12.81 -1.28 -14.93
CA ASP A 136 -11.99 -2.36 -15.46
C ASP A 136 -11.83 -3.46 -14.42
N TYR A 137 -12.43 -4.64 -14.66
CA TYR A 137 -12.56 -5.72 -13.67
C TYR A 137 -11.54 -6.83 -13.95
N TYR A 138 -11.01 -7.45 -12.90
CA TYR A 138 -9.98 -8.48 -13.00
C TYR A 138 -10.44 -9.83 -12.44
N PRO A 139 -9.90 -10.95 -12.94
CA PRO A 139 -10.15 -12.27 -12.38
C PRO A 139 -9.89 -12.34 -10.87
N GLY A 140 -10.81 -12.95 -10.13
CA GLY A 140 -10.79 -13.05 -8.67
C GLY A 140 -11.47 -11.88 -7.94
N GLU A 141 -12.02 -10.89 -8.66
CA GLU A 141 -12.82 -9.82 -8.03
C GLU A 141 -14.29 -10.22 -7.88
N GLU A 142 -14.89 -9.81 -6.76
CA GLU A 142 -16.33 -9.88 -6.55
C GLU A 142 -17.05 -8.70 -7.21
N VAL A 143 -18.10 -9.01 -7.96
CA VAL A 143 -18.88 -8.05 -8.75
C VAL A 143 -20.36 -8.34 -8.63
N THR A 144 -21.16 -7.32 -8.89
CA THR A 144 -22.59 -7.44 -9.11
C THR A 144 -22.87 -7.31 -10.60
N VAL A 145 -23.52 -8.31 -11.17
CA VAL A 145 -23.96 -8.32 -12.57
C VAL A 145 -25.45 -8.00 -12.66
N THR A 146 -25.82 -7.29 -13.72
CA THR A 146 -27.23 -7.00 -14.05
C THR A 146 -27.64 -7.85 -15.23
N MET A 147 -28.58 -8.76 -15.01
CA MET A 147 -29.10 -9.64 -16.06
C MET A 147 -30.07 -8.92 -16.98
N LYS A 148 -30.36 -9.51 -18.15
CA LYS A 148 -31.28 -8.94 -19.15
C LYS A 148 -32.70 -8.69 -18.61
N GLY A 149 -33.09 -9.36 -17.53
CA GLY A 149 -34.38 -9.16 -16.84
C GLY A 149 -34.40 -7.99 -15.84
N GLY A 150 -33.28 -7.31 -15.62
CA GLY A 150 -33.11 -6.28 -14.59
C GLY A 150 -32.73 -6.84 -13.21
N ASP A 151 -32.76 -8.15 -13.04
CA ASP A 151 -32.32 -8.83 -11.83
C ASP A 151 -30.81 -8.66 -11.63
N ARG A 152 -30.40 -8.42 -10.40
CA ARG A 152 -28.99 -8.26 -10.02
C ARG A 152 -28.54 -9.49 -9.24
N ALA A 153 -27.40 -10.04 -9.62
CA ALA A 153 -26.80 -11.19 -8.97
C ALA A 153 -25.35 -10.89 -8.61
N HIS A 154 -24.88 -11.44 -7.49
CA HIS A 154 -23.47 -11.36 -7.11
C HIS A 154 -22.69 -12.49 -7.77
N GLY A 155 -21.45 -12.23 -8.13
CA GLY A 155 -20.59 -13.22 -8.76
C GLY A 155 -19.10 -12.89 -8.63
N LEU A 156 -18.29 -13.84 -9.08
CA LEU A 156 -16.84 -13.74 -9.11
C LEU A 156 -16.37 -13.69 -10.57
N VAL A 157 -15.52 -12.72 -10.91
CA VAL A 157 -14.93 -12.67 -12.25
C VAL A 157 -13.96 -13.85 -12.41
N ARG A 158 -14.25 -14.75 -13.34
CA ARG A 158 -13.41 -15.90 -13.71
C ARG A 158 -12.35 -15.51 -14.72
N ASP A 159 -12.77 -14.81 -15.78
CA ASP A 159 -11.89 -14.46 -16.89
C ASP A 159 -12.24 -13.09 -17.47
N LYS A 160 -11.22 -12.44 -18.03
CA LYS A 160 -11.30 -11.14 -18.69
C LYS A 160 -10.73 -11.28 -20.10
N THR A 161 -11.57 -11.03 -21.10
CA THR A 161 -11.14 -11.05 -22.51
C THR A 161 -11.35 -9.69 -23.14
N THR A 162 -10.25 -9.05 -23.57
CA THR A 162 -10.30 -7.78 -24.30
C THR A 162 -10.08 -8.02 -25.79
N PHE A 163 -11.04 -7.56 -26.59
CA PHE A 163 -10.98 -7.58 -28.05
C PHE A 163 -10.57 -6.20 -28.54
N GLY A 164 -9.49 -6.12 -29.33
CA GLY A 164 -9.09 -4.90 -30.00
C GLY A 164 -10.07 -4.48 -31.12
N PRO A 165 -9.84 -3.31 -31.74
CA PRO A 165 -10.65 -2.85 -32.86
C PRO A 165 -10.70 -3.87 -34.00
N ARG A 166 -11.89 -4.23 -34.46
CA ARG A 166 -12.08 -5.16 -35.58
C ARG A 166 -12.46 -4.40 -36.83
N ALA A 167 -11.79 -4.69 -37.96
CA ALA A 167 -12.20 -4.17 -39.27
C ALA A 167 -13.54 -4.79 -39.68
N LEU A 168 -14.51 -3.95 -39.96
CA LEU A 168 -15.84 -4.31 -40.43
C LEU A 168 -15.85 -4.41 -41.97
N PRO A 169 -16.81 -5.13 -42.57
CA PRO A 169 -16.91 -5.28 -44.03
C PRO A 169 -17.06 -3.97 -44.80
N ASP A 170 -17.48 -2.90 -44.12
CA ASP A 170 -17.63 -1.54 -44.66
C ASP A 170 -16.34 -0.71 -44.63
N GLY A 171 -15.22 -1.29 -44.16
CA GLY A 171 -13.93 -0.61 -44.02
C GLY A 171 -13.77 0.22 -42.74
N SER A 172 -14.80 0.29 -41.89
CA SER A 172 -14.72 0.94 -40.58
C SER A 172 -14.14 0.00 -39.52
N HIS A 173 -13.73 0.54 -38.37
CA HIS A 173 -13.22 -0.26 -37.24
C HIS A 173 -14.17 -0.19 -36.05
N SER A 174 -14.48 -1.34 -35.45
CA SER A 174 -15.20 -1.40 -34.18
C SER A 174 -14.36 -0.82 -33.05
N LEU A 175 -15.01 -0.31 -32.01
CA LEU A 175 -14.31 0.04 -30.78
C LEU A 175 -13.77 -1.23 -30.09
N PRO A 176 -12.71 -1.10 -29.26
CA PRO A 176 -12.31 -2.17 -28.36
C PRO A 176 -13.49 -2.56 -27.46
N THR A 177 -13.65 -3.86 -27.18
CA THR A 177 -14.70 -4.36 -26.30
C THR A 177 -14.10 -5.35 -25.33
N THR A 178 -14.42 -5.24 -24.05
CA THR A 178 -14.02 -6.21 -23.03
C THR A 178 -15.25 -7.03 -22.61
N ARG A 179 -15.06 -8.34 -22.48
CA ARG A 179 -16.05 -9.27 -21.94
C ARG A 179 -15.50 -9.92 -20.68
N TYR A 180 -16.39 -10.12 -19.72
CA TYR A 180 -16.08 -10.75 -18.44
C TYR A 180 -16.90 -12.02 -18.31
N LEU A 181 -16.23 -13.14 -18.02
CA LEU A 181 -16.88 -14.37 -17.61
C LEU A 181 -17.04 -14.31 -16.10
N VAL A 182 -18.28 -14.38 -15.62
CA VAL A 182 -18.62 -14.25 -14.20
C VAL A 182 -19.34 -15.51 -13.73
N ASP A 183 -18.83 -16.09 -12.64
CA ASP A 183 -19.41 -17.21 -11.92
C ASP A 183 -20.39 -16.67 -10.88
N LEU A 184 -21.68 -17.01 -10.99
CA LEU A 184 -22.72 -16.47 -10.12
C LEU A 184 -22.68 -17.17 -8.76
N LYS A 185 -22.95 -16.43 -7.68
CA LYS A 185 -22.99 -17.01 -6.32
C LYS A 185 -24.31 -17.74 -6.05
N ASP A 186 -25.40 -17.27 -6.67
CA ASP A 186 -26.76 -17.78 -6.42
C ASP A 186 -27.12 -18.99 -7.31
N SER A 187 -26.36 -19.19 -8.38
CA SER A 187 -26.55 -20.26 -9.37
C SER A 187 -25.16 -20.78 -9.74
N GLU A 188 -24.91 -22.08 -9.81
CA GLU A 188 -23.64 -22.65 -10.30
C GLU A 188 -23.47 -22.46 -11.84
N GLU A 189 -24.01 -21.35 -12.37
CA GLU A 189 -24.02 -20.98 -13.78
C GLU A 189 -23.02 -19.84 -14.03
N GLU A 190 -22.35 -19.92 -15.17
CA GLU A 190 -21.47 -18.87 -15.65
C GLU A 190 -22.19 -17.98 -16.66
N THR A 191 -21.93 -16.67 -16.61
CA THR A 191 -22.49 -15.69 -17.54
C THR A 191 -21.41 -14.79 -18.12
N ILE A 192 -21.61 -14.38 -19.38
CA ILE A 192 -20.71 -13.44 -20.06
C ILE A 192 -21.37 -12.07 -20.09
N VAL A 193 -20.70 -11.09 -19.50
CA VAL A 193 -21.18 -9.71 -19.40
C VAL A 193 -20.18 -8.72 -20.00
N THR A 194 -20.69 -7.59 -20.47
CA THR A 194 -19.91 -6.42 -20.88
C THR A 194 -19.78 -5.43 -19.73
N ASP A 195 -18.96 -4.41 -19.92
CA ASP A 195 -18.75 -3.27 -19.01
C ASP A 195 -20.04 -2.56 -18.56
N GLU A 196 -21.09 -2.57 -19.39
CA GLU A 196 -22.39 -1.96 -19.07
C GLU A 196 -23.20 -2.74 -18.02
N HIS A 197 -22.96 -4.05 -17.88
CA HIS A 197 -23.79 -4.96 -17.07
C HIS A 197 -23.07 -5.51 -15.84
N ILE A 198 -21.93 -4.93 -15.48
CA ILE A 198 -21.07 -5.35 -14.37
C ILE A 198 -20.70 -4.14 -13.53
N CYS A 199 -20.71 -4.28 -12.20
CA CYS A 199 -20.28 -3.22 -11.30
C CYS A 199 -19.65 -3.80 -10.03
N ARG A 200 -18.73 -3.06 -9.40
CA ARG A 200 -18.23 -3.38 -8.06
C ARG A 200 -19.21 -2.87 -7.01
N ASP A 201 -19.22 -3.53 -5.86
CA ASP A 201 -19.95 -3.02 -4.72
C ASP A 201 -19.34 -1.73 -4.19
N ARG A 202 -20.20 -0.90 -3.61
CA ARG A 202 -19.79 0.41 -3.08
C ARG A 202 -18.80 0.21 -1.94
N GLY A 203 -17.67 0.92 -2.01
CA GLY A 203 -16.67 0.92 -0.95
C GLY A 203 -15.54 -0.09 -1.13
N ILE A 204 -15.66 -1.08 -2.05
CA ILE A 204 -14.58 -2.05 -2.30
C ILE A 204 -13.34 -1.39 -2.92
N PHE A 205 -13.55 -0.46 -3.85
CA PHE A 205 -12.47 0.26 -4.53
C PHE A 205 -12.71 1.77 -4.43
N THR A 206 -11.96 2.41 -3.52
CA THR A 206 -12.06 3.86 -3.26
C THR A 206 -10.72 4.55 -3.46
N LYS A 207 -10.74 5.85 -3.78
CA LYS A 207 -9.53 6.68 -3.87
C LYS A 207 -8.74 6.71 -2.56
N ALA A 208 -9.42 6.65 -1.42
CA ALA A 208 -8.77 6.63 -0.11
C ALA A 208 -7.97 5.32 0.11
N MET A 209 -8.59 4.16 -0.17
CA MET A 209 -7.91 2.87 -0.11
C MET A 209 -6.74 2.79 -1.10
N LEU A 210 -6.95 3.25 -2.34
CA LEU A 210 -5.92 3.30 -3.37
C LEU A 210 -4.74 4.19 -2.95
N ARG A 211 -5.01 5.37 -2.37
CA ARG A 211 -3.97 6.26 -1.84
C ARG A 211 -3.14 5.55 -0.78
N SER A 212 -3.79 4.91 0.19
CA SER A 212 -3.09 4.19 1.26
C SER A 212 -2.28 3.00 0.73
N PHE A 213 -2.83 2.27 -0.24
CA PHE A 213 -2.14 1.17 -0.92
C PHE A 213 -0.87 1.64 -1.65
N ILE A 214 -0.97 2.71 -2.45
CA ILE A 214 0.18 3.26 -3.18
C ILE A 214 1.24 3.78 -2.20
N LYS A 215 0.84 4.49 -1.14
CA LYS A 215 1.79 4.98 -0.12
C LYS A 215 2.54 3.85 0.60
N LYS A 216 1.87 2.73 0.83
CA LYS A 216 2.48 1.56 1.49
C LYS A 216 3.46 0.82 0.58
N THR A 217 3.15 0.75 -0.72
CA THR A 217 3.83 -0.17 -1.65
C THR A 217 4.86 0.51 -2.55
N VAL A 218 4.81 1.84 -2.68
CA VAL A 218 5.58 2.57 -3.69
C VAL A 218 6.31 3.76 -3.05
N THR A 219 7.52 4.02 -3.54
CA THR A 219 8.38 5.14 -3.14
C THR A 219 8.68 6.04 -4.33
N ARG A 220 9.06 7.30 -4.06
CA ARG A 220 9.51 8.25 -5.07
C ARG A 220 10.55 9.19 -4.50
N ASP A 221 11.58 9.46 -5.27
CA ASP A 221 12.58 10.46 -4.91
C ASP A 221 12.03 11.89 -4.97
N ALA A 222 12.76 12.80 -4.32
CA ALA A 222 12.36 14.20 -4.17
C ALA A 222 12.72 15.12 -5.36
N TRP A 223 13.25 14.57 -6.47
CA TRP A 223 13.62 15.35 -7.65
C TRP A 223 12.47 15.41 -8.68
N ASN A 224 12.45 16.47 -9.49
CA ASN A 224 11.39 16.70 -10.46
C ASN A 224 11.44 15.68 -11.59
N GLY A 225 10.37 14.92 -11.78
CA GLY A 225 10.31 13.84 -12.76
C GLY A 225 10.76 12.48 -12.21
N ALA A 226 11.02 12.37 -10.90
CA ALA A 226 11.33 11.09 -10.28
C ALA A 226 10.23 10.07 -10.54
N PRO A 227 10.56 8.85 -11.03
CA PRO A 227 9.58 7.81 -11.23
C PRO A 227 9.13 7.20 -9.90
N TRP A 228 7.89 6.74 -9.86
CA TRP A 228 7.37 5.90 -8.77
C TRP A 228 7.93 4.46 -8.89
N LEU A 229 8.47 3.92 -7.78
CA LEU A 229 9.15 2.62 -7.72
C LEU A 229 8.55 1.72 -6.62
N ILE A 230 8.40 0.41 -6.90
CA ILE A 230 7.85 -0.61 -6.00
C ILE A 230 8.97 -1.27 -5.16
#